data_AF-A0A0F9L979-F1
#
_entry.id   AF-A0A0F9L979-F1
#
_cell.length_a   1.000
_cell.length_b   1.000
_cell.length_c   1.000
_cell.angle_alpha   90.00
_cell.angle_beta   90.00
_cell.angle_gamma   90.00
#
_symmetry.space_group_name_H-M   'P 1'
#
loop_
_entity.id
_entity.type
_entity.pdbx_description
1 polymer ?
#
loop_
_entity_poly.entity_id
_entity_poly.type
_entity_poly.pdbx_seq_one_letter_code
_entity_poly.pdbx_strand_id
1 'polypeptide(L)'
;MRLTIPLTGNVLVEGSVHGDGALTGDDEDPIRPIEIDLGNVSWTMVDVDLGAEVMVIEVAPAEEVEEPTGEVDAEGEAVMHTRPTTPAEKQALLQHAQGLVMNHSKAELYQMTGNQRLRRPFADQEG
;
A
#
# COMPACT_ATOMS: atom_id res chain seq x y z
N MET A 1 10.56 -0.41 8.99
CA MET A 1 11.10 -0.88 7.68
C MET A 1 10.53 0.01 6.59
N ARG A 2 11.23 0.30 5.48
CA ARG A 2 10.66 1.09 4.38
C ARG A 2 10.31 0.24 3.17
N LEU A 3 9.13 0.48 2.59
CA LEU A 3 8.67 -0.16 1.35
C LEU A 3 8.24 0.91 0.34
N THR A 4 8.35 0.55 -0.94
CA THR A 4 7.94 1.41 -2.06
C THR A 4 6.74 0.79 -2.75
N ILE A 5 5.60 1.47 -2.72
CA ILE A 5 4.32 0.97 -3.25
C ILE A 5 3.89 1.79 -4.46
N PRO A 6 3.43 1.17 -5.56
CA PRO A 6 2.87 1.88 -6.70
C PRO A 6 1.67 2.78 -6.35
N LEU A 7 1.51 3.87 -7.09
CA LEU A 7 0.34 4.75 -6.98
C LEU A 7 -0.78 4.36 -7.94
N THR A 8 -2.01 4.75 -7.61
CA THR A 8 -3.22 4.67 -8.43
C THR A 8 -3.90 6.04 -8.49
N GLY A 9 -4.85 6.23 -9.40
CA GLY A 9 -5.60 7.48 -9.63
C GLY A 9 -5.16 8.22 -10.90
N ASN A 10 -5.51 9.50 -11.00
CA ASN A 10 -5.15 10.35 -12.14
C ASN A 10 -4.33 11.56 -11.69
N VAL A 11 -3.26 11.85 -12.45
CA VAL A 11 -2.46 13.06 -12.29
C VAL A 11 -2.97 14.12 -13.26
N LEU A 12 -3.21 15.33 -12.78
CA LEU A 12 -3.49 16.52 -13.58
C LEU A 12 -2.25 17.42 -13.62
N VAL A 13 -2.17 18.31 -14.62
CA VAL A 13 -1.09 19.29 -14.75
C VAL A 13 -1.69 20.68 -14.72
N GLU A 14 -1.43 21.44 -13.67
CA GLU A 14 -1.83 22.85 -13.62
C GLU A 14 -0.94 23.71 -14.54
N GLY A 15 -1.53 24.69 -15.20
CA GLY A 15 -0.77 25.70 -15.97
C GLY A 15 -0.25 25.24 -17.33
N SER A 16 -0.87 24.25 -17.96
CA SER A 16 -0.54 23.62 -19.26
C SER A 16 -0.38 24.55 -20.49
N VAL A 17 -0.38 25.87 -20.31
CA VAL A 17 -0.10 26.86 -21.35
C VAL A 17 1.18 27.66 -21.06
N HIS A 18 1.57 27.95 -19.80
CA HIS A 18 2.78 28.72 -19.49
C HIS A 18 3.33 28.49 -18.07
N GLY A 19 4.34 27.61 -17.95
CA GLY A 19 5.36 27.66 -16.89
C GLY A 19 5.03 26.94 -15.58
N ASP A 20 5.95 26.06 -15.18
CA ASP A 20 6.09 25.31 -13.91
C ASP A 20 5.30 24.01 -13.73
N GLY A 21 4.19 23.80 -14.45
CA GLY A 21 3.57 22.47 -14.66
C GLY A 21 3.42 21.60 -13.41
N ALA A 22 2.85 22.15 -12.33
CA ALA A 22 2.68 21.40 -11.09
C ALA A 22 1.78 20.18 -11.32
N LEU A 23 2.29 18.99 -11.00
CA LEU A 23 1.52 17.75 -11.01
C LEU A 23 0.60 17.75 -9.78
N THR A 24 -0.70 17.78 -10.01
CA THR A 24 -1.73 17.67 -8.98
C THR A 24 -2.49 16.35 -9.14
N GLY A 25 -3.17 15.88 -8.10
CA GLY A 25 -4.12 14.77 -8.25
C GLY A 25 -5.45 15.26 -8.78
N ASP A 26 -6.20 14.39 -9.44
CA ASP A 26 -7.61 14.64 -9.74
C ASP A 26 -8.44 14.61 -8.44
N ASP A 27 -9.20 15.66 -8.14
CA ASP A 27 -10.04 15.71 -6.95
C ASP A 27 -11.19 14.70 -6.99
N GLU A 28 -11.64 14.29 -8.19
CA GLU A 28 -12.65 13.25 -8.39
C GLU A 28 -12.07 11.82 -8.32
N ASP A 29 -10.76 11.67 -8.57
CA ASP A 29 -10.02 10.41 -8.48
C ASP A 29 -8.59 10.63 -7.91
N PRO A 30 -8.49 10.86 -6.59
CA PRO A 30 -7.25 11.32 -5.98
C PRO A 30 -6.17 10.24 -6.01
N ILE A 31 -4.93 10.69 -6.14
CA ILE A 31 -3.75 9.84 -6.15
C ILE A 31 -3.62 9.13 -4.80
N ARG A 32 -3.54 7.80 -4.83
CA ARG A 32 -3.46 6.94 -3.64
C ARG A 32 -2.40 5.85 -3.84
N PRO A 33 -1.83 5.26 -2.78
CA PRO A 33 -1.18 3.96 -2.94
C PRO A 33 -2.18 2.93 -3.47
N ILE A 34 -1.71 1.92 -4.18
CA ILE A 34 -2.53 0.73 -4.42
C ILE A 34 -2.86 0.05 -3.09
N GLU A 35 -4.08 -0.49 -3.01
CA GLU A 35 -4.60 -1.12 -1.81
C GLU A 35 -4.07 -2.56 -1.70
N ILE A 36 -2.87 -2.70 -1.13
CA ILE A 36 -2.26 -4.00 -0.84
C ILE A 36 -2.48 -4.32 0.64
N ASP A 37 -3.05 -5.49 0.92
CA ASP A 37 -3.04 -6.06 2.27
C ASP A 37 -1.61 -6.53 2.61
N LEU A 38 -0.93 -5.77 3.47
CA LEU A 38 0.43 -6.09 3.94
C LEU A 38 0.44 -7.08 5.11
N GLY A 39 -0.73 -7.54 5.56
CA GLY A 39 -0.92 -8.39 6.73
C GLY A 39 -0.94 -7.60 8.05
N ASN A 40 -0.54 -8.25 9.15
CA ASN A 40 -0.56 -7.66 10.50
C ASN A 40 0.57 -6.65 10.72
N VAL A 41 0.56 -5.57 9.96
CA VAL A 41 1.50 -4.46 10.06
C VAL A 41 0.72 -3.14 10.01
N SER A 42 1.25 -2.13 10.67
CA SER A 42 0.83 -0.74 10.48
C SER A 42 1.82 -0.06 9.53
N TRP A 43 1.34 0.96 8.82
CA TRP A 43 2.20 1.74 7.96
C TRP A 43 1.83 3.23 7.97
N THR A 44 2.83 4.05 7.67
CA THR A 44 2.67 5.51 7.53
C THR A 44 3.37 5.96 6.25
N MET A 45 2.79 6.93 5.55
CA MET A 45 3.46 7.55 4.39
C MET A 45 4.62 8.42 4.89
N VAL A 46 5.78 8.25 4.28
CA VAL A 46 6.97 9.07 4.57
C VAL A 46 7.41 9.92 3.38
N ASP A 47 7.13 9.49 2.16
CA ASP A 47 7.50 10.22 0.94
C ASP A 47 6.61 9.81 -0.24
N VAL A 48 6.57 10.65 -1.28
CA VAL A 48 5.88 10.36 -2.54
C VAL A 48 6.70 10.87 -3.72
N ASP A 49 6.92 9.99 -4.70
CA ASP A 49 7.57 10.35 -5.97
C ASP A 49 6.56 10.16 -7.09
N LEU A 50 5.92 11.27 -7.48
CA LEU A 50 4.98 11.28 -8.60
C LEU A 50 5.69 11.06 -9.94
N GLY A 51 6.98 11.32 -10.05
CA GLY A 51 7.80 11.07 -11.25
C GLY A 51 8.05 9.58 -11.47
N ALA A 52 8.34 8.83 -10.41
CA ALA A 52 8.45 7.37 -10.42
C ALA A 52 7.11 6.64 -10.19
N GLU A 53 6.04 7.37 -9.86
CA GLU A 53 4.69 6.87 -9.56
C GLU A 53 4.64 5.90 -8.38
N VAL A 54 5.34 6.26 -7.31
CA VAL A 54 5.46 5.44 -6.12
C VAL A 54 5.31 6.27 -4.85
N MET A 55 4.85 5.60 -3.80
CA MET A 55 4.81 6.10 -2.43
C MET A 55 5.81 5.31 -1.60
N VAL A 56 6.57 6.00 -0.75
CA VAL A 56 7.42 5.35 0.25
C VAL A 56 6.66 5.33 1.57
N ILE A 57 6.54 4.13 2.15
CA ILE A 57 5.92 3.92 3.46
C ILE A 57 6.93 3.42 4.47
N GLU A 58 6.73 3.80 5.72
CA GLU A 58 7.36 3.15 6.86
C GLU A 58 6.39 2.16 7.49
N VAL A 59 6.82 0.90 7.58
CA VAL A 59 6.06 -0.24 8.08
C VAL A 59 6.58 -0.65 9.46
N ALA A 60 5.66 -0.84 10.39
CA ALA A 60 5.89 -1.36 11.73
C ALA A 60 5.04 -2.63 11.96
N PRO A 61 5.59 -3.67 12.61
CA PRO A 61 4.83 -4.89 12.89
C PRO A 61 3.76 -4.62 13.94
N ALA A 62 2.69 -5.40 13.94
CA ALA A 62 1.70 -5.35 15.01
C ALA A 62 2.33 -5.68 16.38
N GLU A 63 1.92 -4.93 17.41
CA GLU A 63 2.37 -5.16 18.80
C GLU A 63 1.64 -6.33 19.46
N GLU A 64 0.46 -6.68 18.94
CA GLU A 64 -0.37 -7.77 19.43
C GLU A 64 -0.89 -8.62 18.28
N VAL A 65 -1.17 -9.89 18.57
CA VAL A 65 -1.80 -10.84 17.66
C VAL A 65 -2.99 -11.50 18.34
N GLU A 66 -4.02 -11.82 17.54
CA GLU A 66 -5.15 -12.62 17.98
C GLU A 66 -4.95 -14.08 17.57
N GLU A 67 -5.11 -14.99 18.53
CA GLU A 67 -5.05 -16.42 18.28
C GLU A 67 -6.28 -17.13 18.83
N PRO A 68 -6.80 -18.16 18.13
CA PRO A 68 -7.93 -18.92 18.62
C PRO A 68 -7.52 -19.72 19.85
N THR A 69 -8.34 -19.66 20.90
CA THR A 69 -8.11 -20.40 22.15
C THR A 69 -8.38 -21.90 22.02
N GLY A 70 -9.08 -22.31 20.96
CA GLY A 70 -9.62 -23.66 20.80
C GLY A 70 -11.02 -23.85 21.40
N GLU A 71 -11.58 -22.81 22.03
CA GLU A 71 -12.96 -22.76 22.52
C GLU A 71 -13.87 -22.09 21.50
N VAL A 72 -15.16 -22.44 21.53
CA VAL A 72 -16.22 -21.78 20.77
C VAL A 72 -17.22 -21.16 21.72
N ASP A 73 -17.75 -19.99 21.38
CA ASP A 73 -18.76 -19.31 22.17
C ASP A 73 -20.17 -19.92 21.96
N ALA A 74 -21.19 -19.31 22.57
CA ALA A 74 -22.57 -19.79 22.49
C ALA A 74 -23.20 -19.67 21.09
N GLU A 75 -22.58 -18.88 20.20
CA GLU A 75 -23.02 -18.67 18.82
C GLU A 75 -22.24 -19.59 17.85
N GLY A 76 -21.23 -20.30 18.35
CA GLY A 76 -20.39 -21.23 17.59
C GLY A 76 -19.16 -20.56 16.96
N GLU A 77 -18.86 -19.32 17.35
CA GLU A 77 -17.69 -18.57 16.87
C GLU A 77 -16.46 -18.88 17.74
N ALA A 78 -15.28 -18.86 17.12
CA ALA A 78 -14.05 -19.14 17.86
C ALA A 78 -13.73 -18.03 18.86
N VAL A 79 -13.48 -18.40 20.12
CA VAL A 79 -13.05 -17.44 21.13
C VAL A 79 -11.59 -17.07 20.86
N MET A 80 -11.36 -15.80 20.55
CA MET A 80 -10.03 -15.25 20.27
C MET A 80 -9.36 -14.74 21.55
N HIS A 81 -8.04 -14.91 21.64
CA HIS A 81 -7.21 -14.35 22.70
C HIS A 81 -6.14 -13.45 22.10
N THR A 82 -6.03 -12.23 22.62
CA THR A 82 -5.02 -11.26 22.21
C THR A 82 -3.78 -11.43 23.09
N ARG A 83 -2.61 -11.51 22.47
CA ARG A 83 -1.32 -11.52 23.20
C ARG A 83 -0.26 -10.65 22.51
N PRO A 84 0.80 -10.23 23.24
CA PRO A 84 1.92 -9.54 22.63
C PRO A 84 2.62 -10.38 21.56
N THR A 85 3.01 -9.71 20.47
CA THR A 85 3.77 -10.32 19.38
C THR A 85 5.22 -10.59 19.81
N THR A 86 5.70 -11.81 19.56
CA THR A 86 7.09 -12.18 19.84
C THR A 86 8.07 -11.51 18.86
N PRO A 87 9.36 -11.35 19.19
CA PRO A 87 10.34 -10.78 18.25
C PRO A 87 10.44 -11.53 16.91
N ALA A 88 10.31 -12.87 16.95
CA ALA A 88 10.33 -13.70 15.75
C ALA A 88 9.10 -13.45 14.86
N GLU A 89 7.91 -13.35 15.46
CA GLU A 89 6.69 -12.99 14.74
C GLU A 89 6.78 -11.57 14.16
N LYS A 90 7.27 -10.59 14.94
CA LYS A 90 7.49 -9.22 14.43
C LYS A 90 8.38 -9.22 13.18
N GLN A 91 9.45 -9.99 13.19
CA GLN A 91 10.33 -10.12 12.03
C GLN A 91 9.63 -10.83 10.85
N ALA A 92 8.88 -11.89 11.12
CA ALA A 92 8.13 -12.62 10.09
C ALA A 92 7.06 -11.74 9.43
N LEU A 93 6.34 -10.91 10.20
CA LEU A 93 5.35 -9.96 9.70
C LEU A 93 5.98 -8.92 8.76
N LEU A 94 7.15 -8.38 9.14
CA LEU A 94 7.89 -7.46 8.28
C LEU A 94 8.41 -8.15 7.01
N GLN A 95 8.93 -9.38 7.12
CA GLN A 95 9.39 -10.16 5.96
C GLN A 95 8.24 -10.51 5.02
N HIS A 96 7.06 -10.81 5.54
CA HIS A 96 5.86 -11.05 4.76
C HIS A 96 5.46 -9.81 3.95
N ALA A 97 5.33 -8.66 4.62
CA ALA A 97 5.04 -7.38 3.96
C ALA A 97 6.08 -7.03 2.90
N GLN A 98 7.37 -7.25 3.19
CA GLN A 98 8.45 -7.06 2.22
C GLN A 98 8.34 -8.00 1.03
N GLY A 99 8.09 -9.29 1.27
CA GLY A 99 7.95 -10.30 0.23
C GLY A 99 6.80 -10.00 -0.72
N LEU A 100 5.65 -9.55 -0.20
CA LEU A 100 4.50 -9.14 -1.01
C LEU A 100 4.82 -8.00 -1.98
N VAL A 101 5.62 -7.02 -1.55
CA VAL A 101 5.96 -5.88 -2.41
C VAL A 101 7.13 -6.19 -3.33
N MET A 102 8.17 -6.88 -2.84
CA MET A 102 9.44 -7.07 -3.56
C MET A 102 9.44 -8.26 -4.50
N ASN A 103 8.59 -9.27 -4.28
CA ASN A 103 8.50 -10.44 -5.15
C ASN A 103 7.54 -10.24 -6.34
N HIS A 104 6.90 -9.08 -6.42
CA HIS A 104 5.95 -8.76 -7.47
C HIS A 104 6.39 -7.50 -8.20
N SER A 105 6.31 -7.53 -9.53
CA SER A 105 6.41 -6.35 -10.36
C SER A 105 5.24 -5.41 -10.09
N LYS A 106 5.45 -4.11 -10.39
CA LYS A 106 4.39 -3.10 -10.34
C LYS A 106 3.13 -3.56 -11.11
N ALA A 107 3.29 -4.22 -12.26
CA ALA A 107 2.17 -4.73 -13.06
C ALA A 107 1.38 -5.85 -12.34
N GLU A 108 2.08 -6.79 -11.70
CA GLU A 108 1.45 -7.87 -10.94
C GLU A 108 0.70 -7.33 -9.72
N LEU A 109 1.28 -6.35 -9.03
CA LEU A 109 0.62 -5.71 -7.89
C LEU A 109 -0.71 -5.04 -8.27
N TYR A 110 -0.79 -4.37 -9.44
CA TYR A 110 -2.07 -3.86 -9.94
C TYR A 110 -3.07 -4.96 -10.29
N GLN A 111 -2.60 -6.08 -10.84
CA GLN A 111 -3.48 -7.21 -11.16
C GLN A 111 -4.04 -7.88 -9.90
N MET A 112 -3.22 -8.02 -8.86
CA MET A 112 -3.62 -8.61 -7.58
C MET A 112 -4.67 -7.77 -6.85
N THR A 113 -4.51 -6.44 -6.89
CA THR A 113 -5.38 -5.50 -6.17
C THR A 113 -6.62 -5.10 -7.00
N GLY A 114 -6.57 -5.26 -8.32
CA GLY A 114 -7.60 -4.79 -9.24
C GLY A 114 -7.59 -3.26 -9.44
N ASN A 115 -6.64 -2.56 -8.81
CA ASN A 115 -6.49 -1.11 -8.96
C ASN A 115 -5.93 -0.76 -10.34
N GLN A 116 -6.39 0.37 -10.86
CA GLN A 116 -5.85 0.90 -12.11
C GLN A 116 -4.48 1.53 -11.88
N ARG A 117 -3.66 1.56 -12.93
CA ARG A 117 -2.38 2.29 -12.90
C ARG A 117 -2.63 3.78 -12.79
N LEU A 118 -1.69 4.48 -12.16
CA LEU A 118 -1.66 5.95 -12.21
C LEU A 118 -1.66 6.40 -13.67
N ARG A 119 -2.57 7.29 -14.06
CA ARG A 119 -2.64 7.84 -15.42
C ARG A 119 -2.10 9.27 -15.44
N ARG A 120 -1.41 9.63 -16.54
CA ARG A 120 -0.95 10.98 -16.81
C ARG A 120 -1.43 11.44 -18.18
N PRO A 121 -2.04 12.64 -18.30
CA PRO A 121 -2.68 13.11 -19.53
C PRO A 121 -1.73 13.34 -20.72
N PHE A 122 -0.42 13.45 -20.50
CA PHE A 122 0.56 13.74 -21.55
C PHE A 122 1.62 12.65 -21.78
N ALA A 123 1.60 11.55 -21.01
CA ALA A 123 2.55 10.45 -21.21
C ALA A 123 2.27 9.66 -22.51
N ASP A 124 1.04 9.71 -23.02
CA ASP A 124 0.63 9.00 -24.25
C ASP A 124 0.84 9.84 -25.53
N GLN A 125 1.46 11.03 -25.46
CA GLN A 125 1.72 11.88 -26.64
C GLN A 125 3.14 11.75 -27.23
N GLU A 126 4.02 10.90 -26.68
CA GLU A 126 5.34 10.59 -27.26
C GLU A 126 5.34 9.33 -28.14
N GLY A 127 4.31 9.18 -29.00
CA GLY A 127 4.20 8.10 -30.00
C GLY A 127 4.13 8.62 -31.43
#